data_AF-A0A1V6IRN6-F1
#
_entry.id   AF-A0A1V6IRN6-F1
#
_cell.length_a   1.000
_cell.length_b   1.000
_cell.length_c   1.000
_cell.angle_alpha   90.00
_cell.angle_beta   90.00
_cell.angle_gamma   90.00
#
_symmetry.space_group_name_H-M   'P 1'
#
loop_
_entity.id
_entity.type
_entity.pdbx_description
1 polymer ?
#
loop_
_entity_poly.entity_id
_entity_poly.type
_entity_poly.pdbx_seq_one_letter_code
_entity_poly.pdbx_strand_id
1 'polypeptide(L)'
;MDEGQALPAVLYNLGNAHYRSGHLGPAILAYRRAQRLLPRDPDIRANLGFAAQSAGIALPQRTPLMALLLDLSRAEWRGCAEVAFWLLFAAGAAWIVWPRGRFISRPACFVLAVALAIAGAGLWAHHDLRATPECVVMQPEQKILASPLATATPLVAIPEGALVRQVSQRGAWTEVRLDSTRGWLPSDVLAPVP
;
A
#
# COMPACT_ATOMS: atom_id res chain seq x y z
N MET A 1 -17.04 -0.93 8.23
CA MET A 1 -16.23 0.20 8.74
C MET A 1 -17.13 1.40 8.63
N ASP A 2 -17.53 1.98 9.77
CA ASP A 2 -18.33 3.21 9.77
C ASP A 2 -17.51 4.34 9.15
N GLU A 3 -18.11 5.18 8.31
CA GLU A 3 -17.40 6.23 7.55
C GLU A 3 -16.54 7.14 8.44
N GLY A 4 -16.89 7.31 9.72
CA GLY A 4 -16.10 8.05 10.70
C GLY A 4 -14.76 7.39 11.09
N GLN A 5 -14.65 6.06 11.07
CA GLN A 5 -13.39 5.34 11.35
C GLN A 5 -12.42 5.37 10.16
N ALA A 6 -12.91 5.70 8.96
CA ALA A 6 -12.09 5.80 7.76
C ALA A 6 -11.46 7.18 7.57
N LEU A 7 -11.72 8.15 8.45
CA LEU A 7 -11.10 9.47 8.35
C LEU A 7 -9.61 9.39 8.74
N PRO A 8 -8.69 9.93 7.91
CA PRO A 8 -7.25 9.87 8.19
C PRO A 8 -6.88 10.44 9.55
N ALA A 9 -7.53 11.54 9.97
CA ALA A 9 -7.30 12.17 11.27
C ALA A 9 -7.73 11.28 12.45
N VAL A 10 -8.83 10.53 12.31
CA VAL A 10 -9.29 9.59 13.34
C VAL A 10 -8.31 8.44 13.49
N LEU A 11 -7.85 7.87 12.37
CA LEU A 11 -6.82 6.82 12.36
C LEU A 11 -5.49 7.32 12.94
N TYR A 12 -5.09 8.55 12.62
CA TYR A 12 -3.91 9.17 13.20
C TYR A 12 -4.02 9.33 14.72
N ASN A 13 -5.15 9.85 15.22
CA ASN A 13 -5.39 10.01 16.65
C ASN A 13 -5.47 8.67 17.38
N LEU A 14 -6.09 7.65 16.77
CA LEU A 14 -6.12 6.29 17.27
C LEU A 14 -4.70 5.70 17.38
N GLY A 15 -3.87 5.94 16.37
CA GLY A 15 -2.45 5.57 16.39
C GLY A 15 -1.69 6.23 17.54
N ASN A 16 -1.90 7.53 17.76
CA ASN A 16 -1.31 8.28 18.87
C ASN A 16 -1.74 7.71 20.23
N ALA A 17 -3.02 7.39 20.40
CA ALA A 17 -3.55 6.82 21.63
C ALA A 17 -2.89 5.46 21.93
N HIS A 18 -2.89 4.55 20.95
CA HIS A 18 -2.26 3.23 21.12
C HIS A 18 -0.76 3.31 21.37
N TYR A 19 -0.05 4.18 20.65
CA TYR A 19 1.39 4.38 20.82
C TYR A 19 1.72 4.86 22.24
N ARG A 20 0.97 5.85 22.75
CA ARG A 20 1.13 6.36 24.12
C ARG A 20 0.78 5.33 25.20
N SER A 21 -0.10 4.38 24.90
CA SER A 21 -0.43 3.26 25.78
C SER A 21 0.52 2.07 25.65
N GLY A 22 1.55 2.13 24.79
CA GLY A 22 2.51 1.04 24.58
C GLY A 22 2.01 -0.09 23.68
N HIS A 23 0.82 0.04 23.09
CA HIS A 23 0.25 -0.95 22.17
C HIS A 23 0.77 -0.71 20.74
N LEU A 24 1.96 -1.20 20.44
CA LEU A 24 2.68 -0.85 19.21
C LEU A 24 2.04 -1.42 17.94
N GLY A 25 1.53 -2.66 17.98
CA GLY A 25 0.84 -3.28 16.84
C GLY A 25 -0.40 -2.50 16.41
N PRO A 26 -1.36 -2.23 17.32
CA PRO A 26 -2.49 -1.35 17.05
C PRO A 26 -2.11 0.05 16.58
N ALA A 27 -1.04 0.65 17.14
CA ALA A 27 -0.56 1.95 16.70
C ALA A 27 -0.09 1.94 15.24
N ILE A 28 0.77 0.96 14.90
CA ILE A 28 1.30 0.78 13.54
C ILE A 28 0.17 0.49 12.55
N LEU A 29 -0.81 -0.34 12.93
CA LEU A 29 -1.98 -0.61 12.11
C LEU A 29 -2.75 0.68 11.79
N ALA A 30 -3.03 1.49 12.79
CA ALA A 30 -3.77 2.74 12.63
C ALA A 30 -3.00 3.73 11.74
N TYR A 31 -1.70 3.92 11.98
CA TYR A 31 -0.86 4.79 11.15
C TYR A 31 -0.72 4.28 9.71
N ARG A 32 -0.56 2.97 9.47
CA ARG A 32 -0.50 2.42 8.11
C ARG A 32 -1.81 2.61 7.36
N ARG A 33 -2.94 2.44 8.04
CA ARG A 33 -4.26 2.75 7.46
C ARG A 33 -4.38 4.23 7.10
N ALA A 34 -3.98 5.13 8.01
CA ALA A 34 -3.94 6.56 7.74
C ALA A 34 -3.04 6.91 6.55
N GLN A 35 -1.86 6.28 6.45
CA GLN A 35 -0.91 6.47 5.36
C GLN A 35 -1.46 6.00 4.02
N ARG A 36 -2.30 4.96 3.97
CA ARG A 36 -2.93 4.56 2.70
C ARG A 36 -3.91 5.60 2.16
N LEU A 37 -4.51 6.40 3.05
CA LEU A 37 -5.43 7.46 2.68
C LEU A 37 -4.68 8.77 2.36
N LEU A 38 -3.66 9.09 3.16
CA LEU A 38 -2.80 10.27 2.99
C LEU A 38 -1.32 9.85 2.91
N PRO A 39 -0.86 9.33 1.76
CA PRO A 39 0.49 8.75 1.63
C PRO A 39 1.62 9.78 1.73
N ARG A 40 1.32 11.05 1.45
CA ARG A 40 2.28 12.18 1.47
C ARG A 40 2.31 12.95 2.79
N ASP A 41 1.44 12.61 3.74
CA ASP A 41 1.37 13.32 5.02
C ASP A 41 2.66 13.11 5.83
N PRO A 42 3.39 14.19 6.17
CA PRO A 42 4.67 14.07 6.88
C PRO A 42 4.50 13.58 8.32
N ASP A 43 3.41 13.96 9.00
CA ASP A 43 3.19 13.63 10.41
C ASP A 43 2.83 12.14 10.57
N ILE A 44 1.98 11.62 9.69
CA ILE A 44 1.67 10.18 9.63
C ILE A 44 2.93 9.37 9.36
N ARG A 45 3.78 9.81 8.43
CA ARG A 45 5.04 9.12 8.10
C ARG A 45 6.02 9.13 9.27
N ALA A 46 6.18 10.28 9.93
CA ALA A 46 7.06 10.41 11.08
C ALA A 46 6.61 9.52 12.25
N ASN A 47 5.33 9.57 12.61
CA ASN A 47 4.80 8.78 13.72
C ASN A 47 4.78 7.28 13.44
N LEU A 48 4.49 6.88 12.21
CA LEU A 48 4.66 5.49 11.79
C LEU A 48 6.12 5.04 11.94
N GLY A 49 7.07 5.91 11.55
CA GLY A 49 8.51 5.66 11.70
C GLY A 49 8.92 5.49 13.16
N PHE A 50 8.45 6.37 14.06
CA PHE A 50 8.70 6.25 15.50
C PHE A 50 8.10 4.99 16.08
N ALA A 51 6.85 4.67 15.76
CA ALA A 51 6.19 3.45 16.22
C ALA A 51 6.93 2.18 15.73
N ALA A 52 7.37 2.17 14.46
CA ALA A 52 8.17 1.09 13.91
C ALA A 52 9.52 0.94 14.62
N GLN A 53 10.20 2.05 14.89
CA GLN A 53 11.47 2.05 15.62
C GLN A 53 11.29 1.54 17.06
N SER A 54 10.25 1.96 17.77
CA SER A 54 9.91 1.47 19.11
C SER A 54 9.58 -0.02 19.12
N ALA A 55 8.96 -0.54 18.06
CA ALA A 55 8.68 -1.96 17.89
C ALA A 55 9.89 -2.78 17.41
N GLY A 56 11.01 -2.13 17.09
CA GLY A 56 12.20 -2.79 16.54
C GLY A 56 11.98 -3.37 15.15
N ILE A 57 11.04 -2.82 14.37
CA ILE A 57 10.74 -3.29 13.02
C ILE A 57 11.26 -2.33 11.94
N ALA A 58 11.61 -2.91 10.79
CA ALA A 58 11.87 -2.15 9.59
C ALA A 58 10.56 -2.00 8.79
N LEU A 59 10.25 -0.78 8.37
CA LEU A 59 9.18 -0.55 7.40
C LEU A 59 9.65 -1.01 6.01
N PRO A 60 8.75 -1.55 5.17
CA PRO A 60 9.10 -1.96 3.82
C PRO A 60 9.61 -0.75 3.03
N GLN A 61 10.83 -0.86 2.50
CA GLN A 61 11.42 0.19 1.70
C GLN A 61 10.68 0.33 0.37
N ARG A 62 10.20 1.54 0.07
CA ARG A 62 9.62 1.85 -1.24
C ARG A 62 10.75 2.25 -2.18
N THR A 63 10.89 1.55 -3.31
CA THR A 63 11.73 2.04 -4.41
C THR A 63 11.19 3.37 -4.93
N PRO A 64 12.01 4.24 -5.55
CA PRO A 64 11.54 5.53 -6.08
C PRO A 64 10.34 5.41 -7.02
N LEU A 65 10.31 4.34 -7.84
CA LEU A 65 9.17 4.03 -8.70
C LEU A 65 7.92 3.70 -7.89
N MET A 66 8.04 2.86 -6.86
CA MET A 66 6.91 2.51 -5.98
C MET A 66 6.41 3.73 -5.21
N ALA A 67 7.32 4.61 -4.76
CA ALA A 67 6.97 5.87 -4.11
C ALA A 67 6.15 6.76 -5.07
N LEU A 68 6.60 6.95 -6.31
CA LEU A 68 5.85 7.70 -7.33
C LEU A 68 4.44 7.13 -7.54
N LEU A 69 4.31 5.81 -7.66
CA LEU A 69 3.03 5.14 -7.93
C LEU A 69 2.06 5.18 -6.74
N LEU A 70 2.56 5.15 -5.50
CA LEU A 70 1.73 5.07 -4.30
C LEU A 70 1.53 6.40 -3.57
N ASP A 71 2.33 7.43 -3.85
CA ASP A 71 2.20 8.76 -3.26
C ASP A 71 1.06 9.57 -3.89
N LEU A 72 0.70 9.26 -5.15
CA LEU A 72 -0.56 9.69 -5.73
C LEU A 72 -1.67 8.74 -5.29
N SER A 73 -2.77 9.31 -4.81
CA SER A 73 -3.98 8.59 -4.49
C SER A 73 -4.62 7.99 -5.74
N ARG A 74 -5.47 6.98 -5.54
CA ARG A 74 -6.26 6.39 -6.62
C ARG A 74 -7.13 7.41 -7.36
N ALA A 75 -7.64 8.42 -6.66
CA ALA A 75 -8.46 9.47 -7.26
C ALA A 75 -7.62 10.37 -8.18
N GLU A 76 -6.40 10.74 -7.75
CA GLU A 76 -5.46 11.49 -8.58
C GLU A 76 -5.06 10.71 -9.84
N TRP A 77 -4.76 9.40 -9.71
CA TRP A 77 -4.46 8.57 -10.87
C TRP A 77 -5.62 8.45 -11.87
N ARG A 78 -6.86 8.37 -11.39
CA ARG A 78 -8.05 8.39 -12.25
C ARG A 78 -8.17 9.72 -13.00
N GLY A 79 -8.03 10.84 -12.30
CA GLY A 79 -8.05 12.18 -12.92
C GLY A 79 -6.94 12.34 -13.97
N CYS A 80 -5.71 11.92 -13.66
CA CYS A 80 -4.60 11.93 -14.62
C CYS A 80 -4.90 11.08 -15.86
N ALA A 81 -5.47 9.87 -15.67
CA ALA A 81 -5.82 9.00 -16.79
C ALA A 81 -6.93 9.61 -17.67
N GLU A 82 -7.96 10.21 -17.06
CA GLU A 82 -9.05 10.87 -17.78
C GLU A 82 -8.56 12.06 -18.61
N VAL A 83 -7.73 12.93 -18.01
CA VAL A 83 -7.13 14.07 -18.71
C VAL A 83 -6.22 13.60 -19.83
N ALA A 84 -5.33 12.63 -19.58
CA ALA A 84 -4.42 12.09 -20.58
C ALA A 84 -5.18 11.43 -21.74
N PHE A 85 -6.27 10.72 -21.46
CA PHE A 85 -7.14 10.09 -22.46
C PHE A 85 -7.77 11.13 -23.39
N TRP A 86 -8.40 12.18 -22.85
CA TRP A 86 -9.04 13.21 -23.68
C TRP A 86 -8.04 14.03 -24.50
N LEU A 87 -6.87 14.33 -23.93
CA LEU A 87 -5.79 14.98 -24.67
C LEU A 87 -5.23 14.08 -25.78
N LEU A 88 -5.07 12.78 -25.52
CA LEU A 88 -4.61 11.82 -26.52
C LEU A 88 -5.63 11.69 -27.66
N PHE A 89 -6.91 11.64 -27.34
CA PHE A 89 -7.99 11.64 -28.31
C PHE A 89 -7.96 12.90 -29.19
N ALA A 90 -7.83 14.09 -28.58
CA ALA A 90 -7.73 15.35 -29.31
C ALA A 90 -6.47 15.42 -30.20
N ALA A 91 -5.31 14.96 -29.70
CA ALA A 91 -4.06 14.92 -30.46
C ALA A 91 -4.15 13.94 -31.66
N GLY A 92 -4.80 12.79 -31.46
CA GLY A 92 -5.10 11.82 -32.52
C GLY A 92 -6.03 12.40 -33.58
N ALA A 93 -7.12 13.07 -33.17
CA ALA A 93 -8.01 13.76 -34.09
C ALA A 93 -7.29 14.88 -34.87
N ALA A 94 -6.45 15.68 -34.22
CA ALA A 94 -5.65 16.71 -34.86
C ALA A 94 -4.65 16.13 -35.88
N TRP A 95 -4.05 14.97 -35.60
CA TRP A 95 -3.19 14.27 -36.57
C TRP A 95 -3.96 13.94 -37.87
N ILE A 96 -5.21 13.46 -37.74
CA ILE A 96 -6.05 13.08 -38.88
C ILE A 96 -6.49 14.32 -39.67
N VAL A 97 -7.06 15.31 -38.98
CA VAL A 97 -7.74 16.46 -39.60
C VAL A 97 -6.75 17.56 -40.05
N TRP A 98 -5.58 17.66 -39.42
CA TRP A 98 -4.61 18.74 -39.65
C TRP A 98 -3.23 18.19 -40.08
N PRO A 99 -3.01 17.94 -41.40
CA PRO A 99 -1.77 17.35 -41.90
C PRO A 99 -0.51 18.18 -41.66
N ARG A 100 -0.62 19.52 -41.64
CA ARG A 100 0.53 20.43 -41.44
C ARG A 100 1.11 20.42 -40.03
N GLY A 101 0.32 19.98 -39.04
CA GLY A 101 0.65 19.97 -37.61
C GLY A 101 1.07 18.58 -37.12
N ARG A 102 1.20 17.60 -38.02
CA ARG A 102 1.63 16.24 -37.70
C ARG A 102 3.00 16.18 -37.01
N PHE A 103 3.85 17.17 -37.26
CA PHE A 103 5.13 17.30 -36.57
C PHE A 103 4.96 17.48 -35.05
N ILE A 104 3.89 18.16 -34.61
CA ILE A 104 3.61 18.42 -33.19
C ILE A 104 2.70 17.33 -32.61
N SER A 105 1.69 16.88 -33.37
CA SER A 105 0.72 15.90 -32.84
C SER A 105 1.34 14.51 -32.62
N ARG A 106 2.35 14.11 -33.39
CA ARG A 106 3.03 12.80 -33.21
C ARG A 106 3.78 12.67 -31.89
N PRO A 107 4.72 13.57 -31.52
CA PRO A 107 5.37 13.50 -30.21
C PRO A 107 4.37 13.72 -29.07
N ALA A 108 3.35 14.57 -29.26
CA ALA A 108 2.28 14.74 -28.27
C ALA A 108 1.52 13.42 -28.01
N CYS A 109 1.11 12.70 -29.05
CA CYS A 109 0.48 11.39 -28.90
C CYS A 109 1.37 10.39 -28.15
N PHE A 110 2.68 10.36 -28.45
CA PHE A 110 3.61 9.47 -27.75
C PHE A 110 3.72 9.81 -26.26
N VAL A 111 3.93 11.09 -25.93
CA VAL A 111 4.03 11.55 -24.52
C VAL A 111 2.73 11.26 -23.76
N LEU A 112 1.57 11.52 -24.36
CA LEU A 112 0.27 11.29 -23.74
C LEU A 112 -0.04 9.80 -23.58
N ALA A 113 0.39 8.95 -24.52
CA ALA A 113 0.29 7.50 -24.38
C ALA A 113 1.17 6.97 -23.23
N VAL A 114 2.39 7.49 -23.08
CA VAL A 114 3.27 7.16 -21.94
C VAL A 114 2.65 7.64 -20.62
N ALA A 115 2.11 8.86 -20.56
CA ALA A 115 1.43 9.37 -19.38
C ALA A 115 0.22 8.49 -18.99
N LEU A 116 -0.57 8.05 -19.97
CA LEU A 116 -1.69 7.14 -19.75
C LEU A 116 -1.24 5.77 -19.23
N ALA A 117 -0.14 5.23 -19.77
CA ALA A 117 0.45 3.98 -19.30
C ALA A 117 0.96 4.08 -17.84
N ILE A 118 1.60 5.19 -17.48
CA ILE A 118 2.03 5.46 -16.09
C ILE A 118 0.81 5.57 -15.17
N ALA A 119 -0.24 6.26 -15.60
CA ALA A 119 -1.49 6.34 -14.82
C ALA A 119 -2.15 4.97 -14.63
N GLY A 120 -2.16 4.13 -15.68
CA GLY A 120 -2.59 2.74 -15.60
C GLY A 120 -1.76 1.91 -14.62
N ALA A 121 -0.43 2.06 -14.62
CA ALA A 121 0.46 1.41 -13.67
C ALA A 121 0.18 1.85 -12.21
N GLY A 122 -0.11 3.13 -11.99
CA GLY A 122 -0.52 3.66 -10.68
C GLY A 122 -1.83 3.03 -10.19
N LEU A 123 -2.85 2.99 -11.06
CA LEU A 123 -4.13 2.34 -10.74
C LEU A 123 -3.97 0.85 -10.46
N TRP A 124 -3.13 0.16 -11.22
CA TRP A 124 -2.83 -1.25 -11.04
C TRP A 124 -2.10 -1.50 -9.71
N ALA A 125 -1.12 -0.67 -9.34
CA ALA A 125 -0.44 -0.76 -8.05
C ALA A 125 -1.40 -0.62 -6.86
N HIS A 126 -2.32 0.34 -6.93
CA HIS A 126 -3.37 0.51 -5.91
C HIS A 126 -4.37 -0.65 -5.87
N HIS A 127 -4.64 -1.29 -7.01
CA HIS A 127 -5.47 -2.49 -7.08
C HIS A 127 -4.75 -3.70 -6.46
N ASP A 128 -3.47 -3.88 -6.76
CA ASP A 128 -2.63 -4.96 -6.23
C ASP A 128 -2.54 -4.93 -4.69
N LEU A 129 -2.41 -3.73 -4.10
CA LEU A 129 -2.44 -3.54 -2.64
C LEU A 129 -3.75 -3.98 -1.98
N ARG A 130 -4.88 -3.92 -2.71
CA ARG A 130 -6.19 -4.38 -2.21
C ARG A 130 -6.37 -5.87 -2.40
N ALA A 131 -5.85 -6.42 -3.49
CA ALA A 131 -5.91 -7.84 -3.80
C ALA A 131 -5.02 -8.66 -2.86
N THR A 132 -3.87 -8.12 -2.45
CA THR A 132 -2.92 -8.76 -1.54
C THR A 132 -2.55 -7.80 -0.40
N PRO A 133 -3.44 -7.62 0.60
CA PRO A 133 -3.24 -6.64 1.64
C PRO A 133 -2.01 -6.95 2.49
N GLU A 134 -1.30 -5.89 2.87
CA GLU A 134 -0.38 -5.94 4.01
C GLU A 134 -1.18 -6.18 5.30
N CYS A 135 -0.65 -7.02 6.17
CA CYS A 135 -1.18 -7.30 7.49
C CYS A 135 -0.16 -6.89 8.55
N VAL A 136 -0.67 -6.41 9.69
CA VAL A 136 0.12 -6.06 10.86
C VAL A 136 -0.04 -7.18 11.88
N VAL A 137 1.07 -7.64 12.45
CA VAL A 137 1.07 -8.61 13.54
C VAL A 137 0.64 -7.91 14.83
N MET A 138 -0.44 -8.38 15.44
CA MET A 138 -1.09 -7.68 16.56
C MET A 138 -0.67 -8.18 17.94
N GLN A 139 -0.01 -9.34 18.00
CA GLN A 139 0.41 -9.97 19.24
C GLN A 139 1.93 -10.15 19.28
N PRO A 140 2.55 -10.05 20.46
CA PRO A 140 3.99 -10.28 20.61
C PRO A 140 4.37 -11.76 20.43
N GLU A 141 5.67 -12.00 20.24
CA GLU A 141 6.32 -13.32 20.22
C GLU A 141 5.84 -14.31 19.15
N GLN A 142 5.24 -13.80 18.07
CA GLN A 142 4.77 -14.67 16.99
C GLN A 142 5.92 -15.24 16.17
N LYS A 143 5.72 -16.44 15.63
CA LYS A 143 6.71 -17.14 14.79
C LYS A 143 6.06 -17.56 13.50
N ILE A 144 6.69 -17.24 12.38
CA ILE A 144 6.28 -17.73 11.07
C ILE A 144 6.54 -19.23 11.04
N LEU A 145 5.50 -20.02 10.75
CA LEU A 145 5.58 -21.48 10.71
C LEU A 145 5.76 -22.00 9.28
N ALA A 146 6.45 -23.13 9.11
CA ALA A 146 6.64 -23.74 7.79
C ALA A 146 5.35 -24.32 7.19
N SER A 147 4.40 -24.74 8.04
CA SER A 147 3.13 -25.34 7.63
C SER A 147 1.97 -24.86 8.52
N PRO A 148 0.70 -24.97 8.08
CA PRO A 148 -0.48 -24.50 8.81
C PRO A 148 -0.86 -25.46 9.96
N LEU A 149 0.11 -25.76 10.83
CA LEU A 149 -0.03 -26.63 11.98
C LEU A 149 0.64 -25.97 13.19
N ALA A 150 -0.01 -26.00 14.36
CA ALA A 150 0.55 -25.40 15.57
C ALA A 150 1.88 -26.04 16.02
N THR A 151 2.14 -27.28 15.61
CA THR A 151 3.37 -28.05 15.92
C THR A 151 4.45 -27.93 14.84
N ALA A 152 4.24 -27.10 13.82
CA ALA A 152 5.19 -26.92 12.73
C ALA A 152 6.49 -26.25 13.19
N THR A 153 7.56 -26.43 12.41
CA THR A 153 8.86 -25.81 12.67
C THR A 153 8.76 -24.28 12.57
N PRO A 154 9.22 -23.54 13.60
CA PRO A 154 9.30 -22.09 13.54
C PRO A 154 10.46 -21.67 12.64
N LEU A 155 10.18 -20.84 11.64
CA LEU A 155 11.17 -20.33 10.69
C LEU A 155 11.83 -19.04 11.20
N VAL A 156 11.01 -18.04 11.52
CA VAL A 156 11.45 -16.68 11.89
C VAL A 156 10.53 -16.14 12.97
N ALA A 157 11.12 -15.58 14.03
CA ALA A 157 10.37 -14.84 15.05
C ALA A 157 10.12 -13.40 14.57
N ILE A 158 8.89 -12.93 14.74
CA ILE A 158 8.45 -11.60 14.31
C ILE A 158 7.92 -10.83 15.53
N PRO A 159 8.38 -9.59 15.75
CA PRO A 159 7.85 -8.77 16.83
C PRO A 159 6.42 -8.28 16.50
N GLU A 160 5.73 -7.80 17.54
CA GLU A 160 4.46 -7.09 17.38
C GLU A 160 4.64 -5.87 16.46
N GLY A 161 3.66 -5.60 15.62
CA GLY A 161 3.68 -4.50 14.66
C GLY A 161 4.37 -4.82 13.33
N ALA A 162 5.04 -5.97 13.21
CA ALA A 162 5.67 -6.38 11.96
C ALA A 162 4.67 -6.38 10.79
N LEU A 163 5.11 -5.86 9.64
CA LEU A 163 4.32 -5.80 8.42
C LEU A 163 4.63 -7.02 7.55
N VAL A 164 3.60 -7.82 7.27
CA VAL A 164 3.71 -9.01 6.42
C VAL A 164 2.71 -8.93 5.29
N ARG A 165 3.02 -9.46 4.11
CA ARG A 165 2.09 -9.45 2.98
C ARG A 165 1.28 -10.74 2.94
N GLN A 166 -0.04 -10.64 2.91
CA GLN A 166 -0.92 -11.80 2.77
C GLN A 166 -0.81 -12.38 1.36
N VAL A 167 -0.61 -13.69 1.26
CA VAL A 167 -0.53 -14.43 -0.01
C VAL A 167 -1.78 -15.25 -0.24
N SER A 168 -2.16 -16.05 0.75
CA SER A 168 -3.36 -16.90 0.70
C SER A 168 -3.93 -17.06 2.10
N GLN A 169 -5.21 -17.42 2.19
CA GLN A 169 -5.85 -17.78 3.46
C GLN A 169 -6.47 -19.17 3.32
N ARG A 170 -6.19 -20.04 4.29
CA ARG A 170 -6.72 -21.41 4.36
C ARG A 170 -7.29 -21.65 5.76
N GLY A 171 -8.61 -21.47 5.90
CA GLY A 171 -9.29 -21.59 7.19
C GLY A 171 -8.76 -20.58 8.21
N ALA A 172 -8.29 -21.08 9.35
CA ALA A 172 -7.72 -20.28 10.45
C ALA A 172 -6.25 -19.86 10.24
N TRP A 173 -5.66 -20.20 9.09
CA TRP A 173 -4.26 -19.93 8.80
C TRP A 173 -4.13 -19.01 7.59
N THR A 174 -3.24 -18.04 7.70
CA THR A 174 -2.88 -17.12 6.63
C THR A 174 -1.45 -17.38 6.21
N GLU A 175 -1.24 -17.61 4.91
CA GLU A 175 0.08 -17.65 4.31
C GLU A 175 0.57 -16.21 4.15
N VAL A 176 1.70 -15.91 4.76
CA VAL A 176 2.31 -14.59 4.76
C VAL A 176 3.69 -14.63 4.12
N ARG A 177 4.06 -13.51 3.52
CA ARG A 177 5.40 -13.26 3.01
C ARG A 177 6.02 -12.10 3.78
N LEU A 178 7.17 -12.37 4.39
CA LEU A 178 8.05 -11.38 4.98
C LEU A 178 9.36 -11.39 4.19
N ASP A 179 9.60 -10.34 3.41
CA ASP A 179 10.72 -10.23 2.48
C ASP A 179 10.83 -11.45 1.54
N SER A 180 11.86 -12.28 1.73
CA SER A 180 12.11 -13.51 0.97
C SER A 180 11.50 -14.76 1.61
N THR A 181 11.09 -14.68 2.89
CA THR A 181 10.55 -15.82 3.64
C THR A 181 9.04 -15.91 3.45
N ARG A 182 8.56 -17.13 3.16
CA ARG A 182 7.14 -17.47 3.13
C ARG A 182 6.83 -18.45 4.23
N GLY A 183 5.69 -18.29 4.88
CA GLY A 183 5.20 -19.24 5.86
C GLY A 183 3.80 -18.90 6.34
N TRP A 184 3.42 -19.49 7.46
CA TRP A 184 2.05 -19.49 7.96
C TRP A 184 1.98 -18.81 9.32
N LEU A 185 0.94 -18.00 9.51
CA LEU A 185 0.55 -17.44 10.78
C LEU A 185 -0.94 -17.69 11.02
N PRO A 186 -1.38 -17.83 12.27
CA PRO A 186 -2.79 -17.82 12.60
C PRO A 186 -3.46 -16.52 12.10
N SER A 187 -4.70 -16.61 11.60
CA SER A 187 -5.39 -15.43 11.04
C SER A 187 -5.85 -14.43 12.11
N ASP A 188 -6.02 -14.86 13.36
CA ASP A 188 -6.47 -14.05 14.50
C ASP A 188 -5.39 -13.10 15.02
N VAL A 189 -4.12 -13.41 14.81
CA VAL A 189 -2.99 -12.56 15.23
C VAL A 189 -2.67 -11.47 14.20
N LEU A 190 -3.37 -11.46 13.06
CA LEU A 190 -3.13 -10.56 11.94
C LEU A 190 -4.29 -9.58 11.75
N ALA A 191 -3.97 -8.30 11.61
CA ALA A 191 -4.96 -7.30 11.20
C ALA A 191 -4.62 -6.76 9.79
N PRO A 192 -5.55 -6.83 8.82
CA PRO A 192 -5.30 -6.34 7.49
C PRO A 192 -5.30 -4.81 7.45
N VAL A 193 -4.42 -4.26 6.63
CA VAL A 193 -4.46 -2.88 6.16
C VAL A 193 -5.18 -2.91 4.79
N PRO A 194 -6.38 -2.31 4.67
CA PRO A 194 -7.22 -2.32 3.46
C PRO A 194 -6.78 -1.35 2.37
#